data_AF-A0A534ZLR0-F1
#
_entry.id   AF-A0A534ZLR0-F1
#
_cell.length_a   1.000
_cell.length_b   1.000
_cell.length_c   1.000
_cell.angle_alpha   90.00
_cell.angle_beta   90.00
_cell.angle_gamma   90.00
#
_symmetry.space_group_name_H-M   'P 1'
#
loop_
_entity.id
_entity.type
_entity.pdbx_description
1 polymer ?
#
loop_
_entity_poly.entity_id
_entity_poly.type
_entity_poly.pdbx_seq_one_letter_code
_entity_poly.pdbx_strand_id
1 'polypeptide(L)'
;MRGALLVLALAHVGGIAEASDAPAYVGPAACSSNNCHGSVTPRLDSERSLQNEYVTWHKSDRHAKAYDSLLTERGLRIARLLGMVQGPATAASWLESARQPERCLDCHALKLPGEPKLKPGDGVSCEACHGPAGPWLTQHTERGWDPARSIALGMRETMDPGKAAEICL
;
A
#
# COMPACT_ATOMS: atom_id res chain seq x y z
N MET A 1 -18.15 -1.19 69.20
CA MET A 1 -17.35 -2.28 68.61
C MET A 1 -17.13 -1.91 67.15
N ARG A 2 -15.86 -1.84 66.73
CA ARG A 2 -15.41 -1.19 65.49
C ARG A 2 -15.81 -2.01 64.26
N GLY A 3 -16.51 -1.38 63.31
CA GLY A 3 -16.84 -1.97 62.01
C GLY A 3 -15.63 -1.94 61.07
N ALA A 4 -15.28 -3.10 60.49
CA ALA A 4 -14.22 -3.22 59.50
C ALA A 4 -14.82 -3.04 58.09
N LEU A 5 -14.44 -1.96 57.41
CA LEU A 5 -14.67 -1.82 55.96
C LEU A 5 -13.62 -2.66 55.22
N LEU A 6 -14.08 -3.66 54.48
CA LEU A 6 -13.27 -4.45 53.55
C LEU A 6 -13.23 -3.70 52.21
N VAL A 7 -12.08 -3.11 51.86
CA VAL A 7 -11.87 -2.49 50.54
C VAL A 7 -11.42 -3.59 49.57
N LEU A 8 -12.28 -3.97 48.63
CA LEU A 8 -11.90 -4.81 47.49
C LEU A 8 -11.09 -3.96 46.50
N ALA A 9 -9.79 -4.24 46.38
CA ALA A 9 -8.97 -3.71 45.30
C ALA A 9 -9.21 -4.53 44.03
N LEU A 10 -9.93 -3.96 43.06
CA LEU A 10 -9.98 -4.51 41.70
C LEU A 10 -8.63 -4.25 41.01
N ALA A 11 -7.82 -5.29 40.85
CA ALA A 11 -6.65 -5.25 39.97
C ALA A 11 -7.13 -5.20 38.52
N HIS A 12 -7.01 -4.05 37.87
CA HIS A 12 -7.14 -3.94 36.41
C HIS A 12 -5.90 -4.53 35.76
N VAL A 13 -6.04 -5.74 35.20
CA VAL A 13 -5.06 -6.28 34.26
C VAL A 13 -5.19 -5.48 32.97
N GLY A 14 -4.39 -4.43 32.84
CA GLY A 14 -4.19 -3.74 31.58
C GLY A 14 -3.48 -4.69 30.62
N GLY A 15 -4.20 -5.17 29.61
CA GLY A 15 -3.59 -5.89 28.50
C GLY A 15 -2.66 -4.93 27.75
N ILE A 16 -1.36 -5.22 27.79
CA ILE A 16 -0.41 -4.65 26.84
C ILE A 16 -0.76 -5.22 25.47
N ALA A 17 -1.28 -4.36 24.59
CA ALA A 17 -1.39 -4.70 23.18
C ALA A 17 0.05 -4.84 22.65
N GLU A 18 0.45 -6.06 22.29
CA GLU A 18 1.67 -6.25 21.51
C GLU A 18 1.52 -5.48 20.20
N ALA A 19 2.46 -4.57 19.95
CA ALA A 19 2.58 -3.94 18.65
C ALA A 19 2.85 -5.06 17.64
N SER A 20 1.95 -5.23 16.66
CA SER A 20 2.15 -6.21 15.62
C SER A 20 3.40 -5.83 14.81
N ASP A 21 4.36 -6.73 14.71
CA ASP A 21 5.54 -6.66 13.82
C ASP A 21 5.18 -6.71 12.31
N ALA A 22 3.89 -6.69 11.98
CA ALA A 22 3.41 -6.70 10.62
C ALA A 22 3.70 -5.36 9.91
N PRO A 23 4.16 -5.39 8.66
CA PRO A 23 4.24 -4.23 7.78
C PRO A 23 2.94 -3.41 7.81
N ALA A 24 2.98 -2.20 8.36
CA ALA A 24 1.80 -1.37 8.50
C ALA A 24 1.54 -0.59 7.20
N TYR A 25 0.76 -1.17 6.29
CA TYR A 25 0.31 -0.48 5.08
C TYR A 25 -0.81 0.52 5.38
N VAL A 26 -0.79 1.66 4.70
CA VAL A 26 -1.74 2.76 4.92
C VAL A 26 -2.64 3.06 3.72
N GLY A 27 -2.29 2.53 2.54
CA GLY A 27 -2.98 2.75 1.28
C GLY A 27 -2.65 4.09 0.64
N PRO A 28 -2.86 4.23 -0.69
CA PRO A 28 -2.44 5.40 -1.45
C PRO A 28 -3.19 6.69 -1.06
N ALA A 29 -4.38 6.57 -0.47
CA ALA A 29 -5.14 7.72 0.02
C ALA A 29 -4.40 8.51 1.11
N ALA A 30 -3.49 7.88 1.87
CA ALA A 30 -2.68 8.58 2.87
C ALA A 30 -1.70 9.58 2.24
N CYS A 31 -1.39 9.43 0.95
CA CYS A 31 -0.46 10.28 0.20
C CYS A 31 -1.18 11.43 -0.53
N SER A 32 -2.50 11.38 -0.65
CA SER A 32 -3.26 12.08 -1.70
C SER A 32 -3.63 13.53 -1.41
N SER A 33 -3.34 14.05 -0.21
CA SER A 33 -3.69 15.43 0.13
C SER A 33 -2.76 16.43 -0.57
N ASN A 34 -3.27 17.63 -0.86
CA ASN A 34 -2.52 18.70 -1.54
C ASN A 34 -1.28 19.21 -0.77
N ASN A 35 -1.22 19.00 0.54
CA ASN A 35 -0.08 19.31 1.40
C ASN A 35 0.90 18.13 1.57
N CYS A 36 0.61 16.97 0.99
CA CYS A 36 1.48 15.81 0.96
C CYS A 36 1.96 15.59 -0.48
N HIS A 37 1.56 14.51 -1.14
CA HIS A 37 1.96 14.19 -2.52
C HIS A 37 0.83 14.39 -3.54
N GLY A 38 -0.27 15.02 -3.14
CA GLY A 38 -1.47 15.24 -3.94
C GLY A 38 -1.60 16.62 -4.56
N SER A 39 -0.52 17.40 -4.64
CA SER A 39 -0.59 18.71 -5.27
C SER A 39 -0.93 18.61 -6.75
N VAL A 40 -1.75 19.54 -7.27
CA VAL A 40 -2.12 19.58 -8.70
C VAL A 40 -1.03 20.23 -9.57
N THR A 41 -0.08 20.92 -8.95
CA THR A 41 1.08 21.53 -9.60
C THR A 41 2.35 21.12 -8.85
N PRO A 42 3.49 20.91 -9.54
CA PRO A 42 4.75 20.63 -8.87
C PRO A 42 5.12 21.74 -7.87
N ARG A 43 5.60 21.35 -6.70
CA ARG A 43 6.19 22.24 -5.71
C ARG A 43 7.68 22.41 -5.98
N LEU A 44 8.10 23.66 -6.16
CA LEU A 44 9.47 24.01 -6.54
C LEU A 44 10.35 24.37 -5.34
N ASP A 45 9.76 24.46 -4.16
CA ASP A 45 10.42 24.72 -2.88
C ASP A 45 10.88 23.44 -2.16
N SER A 46 10.60 22.28 -2.73
CA SER A 46 11.04 20.97 -2.25
C SER A 46 12.21 20.47 -3.07
N GLU A 47 13.30 20.06 -2.39
CA GLU A 47 14.53 19.60 -3.04
C GLU A 47 14.46 18.13 -3.51
N ARG A 48 13.53 17.34 -2.98
CA ARG A 48 13.53 15.86 -3.14
C ARG A 48 12.29 15.30 -3.83
N SER A 49 11.18 16.01 -3.77
CA SER A 49 9.90 15.58 -4.37
C SER A 49 9.15 16.78 -4.92
N LEU A 50 8.34 16.55 -5.95
CA LEU A 50 7.50 17.58 -6.55
C LEU A 50 6.16 17.71 -5.81
N GLN A 51 5.86 16.79 -4.88
CA GLN A 51 4.64 16.76 -4.08
C GLN A 51 3.35 16.66 -4.91
N ASN A 52 3.46 16.21 -6.16
CA ASN A 52 2.36 15.95 -7.09
C ASN A 52 2.36 14.49 -7.60
N GLU A 53 3.11 13.62 -6.94
CA GLU A 53 3.32 12.23 -7.35
C GLU A 53 2.01 11.45 -7.35
N TYR A 54 1.12 11.65 -6.36
CA TYR A 54 -0.18 10.98 -6.32
C TYR A 54 -1.04 11.36 -7.54
N VAL A 55 -1.07 12.65 -7.90
CA VAL A 55 -1.84 13.12 -9.06
C VAL A 55 -1.26 12.56 -10.37
N THR A 56 0.06 12.56 -10.48
CA THR A 56 0.77 11.99 -11.64
C THR A 56 0.50 10.50 -11.78
N TRP A 57 0.65 9.76 -10.69
CA TRP A 57 0.35 8.33 -10.59
C TRP A 57 -1.09 8.04 -11.01
N HIS A 58 -2.06 8.66 -10.35
CA HIS A 58 -3.47 8.35 -10.55
C HIS A 58 -3.97 8.68 -11.97
N LYS A 59 -3.49 9.77 -12.56
CA LYS A 59 -3.96 10.27 -13.86
C LYS A 59 -3.19 9.69 -15.04
N SER A 60 -1.90 9.42 -14.90
CA SER A 60 -1.01 9.23 -16.05
C SER A 60 -0.10 8.02 -15.97
N ASP A 61 0.11 7.45 -14.78
CA ASP A 61 0.96 6.28 -14.62
C ASP A 61 0.22 4.99 -14.99
N ARG A 62 0.92 4.07 -15.67
CA ARG A 62 0.42 2.75 -16.04
C ARG A 62 0.23 1.85 -14.84
N HIS A 63 1.01 2.04 -13.78
CA HIS A 63 0.90 1.33 -12.51
C HIS A 63 -0.49 1.50 -11.88
N ALA A 64 -1.05 2.71 -11.90
CA ALA A 64 -2.41 2.99 -11.44
C ALA A 64 -3.50 2.33 -12.32
N LYS A 65 -3.16 1.82 -13.50
CA LYS A 65 -4.06 1.13 -14.45
C LYS A 65 -3.73 -0.37 -14.58
N ALA A 66 -2.79 -0.87 -13.78
CA ALA A 66 -2.30 -2.23 -13.91
C ALA A 66 -3.43 -3.25 -13.67
N TYR A 67 -4.23 -3.07 -12.62
CA TYR A 67 -5.39 -3.91 -12.35
C TYR A 67 -6.43 -3.86 -13.47
N ASP A 68 -6.78 -2.67 -13.95
CA ASP A 68 -7.75 -2.49 -15.05
C ASP A 68 -7.31 -3.22 -16.32
N SER A 69 -6.00 -3.32 -16.58
CA SER A 69 -5.48 -4.06 -17.74
C SER A 69 -5.80 -5.55 -17.70
N LEU A 70 -5.97 -6.13 -16.50
CA LEU A 70 -6.43 -7.51 -16.33
C LEU A 70 -7.89 -7.64 -16.75
N LEU A 71 -8.72 -6.63 -16.50
CA LEU A 71 -10.16 -6.65 -16.74
C LEU A 71 -10.53 -6.34 -18.21
N THR A 72 -9.70 -6.78 -19.14
CA THR A 72 -9.88 -6.61 -20.58
C THR A 72 -10.10 -7.95 -21.27
N GLU A 73 -10.67 -7.92 -22.47
CA GLU A 73 -10.76 -9.11 -23.32
C GLU A 73 -9.37 -9.74 -23.58
N ARG A 74 -8.31 -8.94 -23.60
CA ARG A 74 -6.93 -9.44 -23.70
C ARG A 74 -6.52 -10.19 -22.44
N GLY A 75 -6.79 -9.62 -21.26
CA GLY A 75 -6.49 -10.27 -19.97
C GLY A 75 -7.19 -11.62 -19.83
N LEU A 76 -8.50 -11.67 -20.11
CA LEU A 76 -9.27 -12.92 -20.12
C LEU A 76 -8.69 -13.96 -21.10
N ARG A 77 -8.31 -13.54 -22.32
CA ARG A 77 -7.68 -14.45 -23.29
C ARG A 77 -6.38 -15.05 -22.77
N ILE A 78 -5.51 -14.24 -22.16
CA ILE A 78 -4.26 -14.71 -21.56
C ILE A 78 -4.57 -15.70 -20.43
N ALA A 79 -5.49 -15.38 -19.53
CA ALA A 79 -5.88 -16.25 -18.42
C ALA A 79 -6.41 -17.62 -18.89
N ARG A 80 -7.17 -17.66 -20.00
CA ARG A 80 -7.62 -18.92 -20.63
C ARG A 80 -6.46 -19.73 -21.20
N LEU A 81 -5.52 -19.08 -21.89
CA LEU A 81 -4.34 -19.75 -22.44
C LEU A 81 -3.44 -20.33 -21.35
N LEU A 82 -3.35 -19.65 -20.20
CA LEU A 82 -2.67 -20.14 -19.01
C LEU A 82 -3.45 -21.21 -18.23
N GLY A 83 -4.64 -21.60 -18.70
CA GLY A 83 -5.48 -22.62 -18.07
C GLY A 83 -6.12 -22.19 -16.74
N MET A 84 -6.08 -20.90 -16.40
CA MET A 84 -6.58 -20.36 -15.13
C MET A 84 -8.11 -20.28 -15.11
N VAL A 85 -8.75 -20.11 -16.26
CA VAL A 85 -10.21 -19.96 -16.39
C VAL A 85 -10.76 -21.10 -17.24
N GLN A 86 -11.66 -21.90 -16.68
CA GLN A 86 -12.36 -22.99 -17.36
C GLN A 86 -13.87 -22.76 -17.21
N GLY A 87 -14.54 -22.37 -18.29
CA GLY A 87 -15.99 -22.10 -18.29
C GLY A 87 -16.37 -20.64 -18.57
N PRO A 88 -17.64 -20.28 -18.31
CA PRO A 88 -18.16 -18.95 -18.57
C PRO A 88 -17.46 -17.90 -17.71
N ALA A 89 -16.91 -16.87 -18.34
CA ALA A 89 -16.34 -15.71 -17.69
C ALA A 89 -16.37 -14.53 -18.66
N THR A 90 -16.47 -13.32 -18.11
CA THR A 90 -16.38 -12.07 -18.88
C THR A 90 -15.04 -11.38 -18.62
N ALA A 91 -14.66 -10.43 -19.47
CA ALA A 91 -13.47 -9.61 -19.21
C ALA A 91 -13.48 -8.95 -17.83
N ALA A 92 -14.65 -8.53 -17.35
CA ALA A 92 -14.79 -7.85 -16.07
C ALA A 92 -14.71 -8.78 -14.84
N SER A 93 -15.01 -10.08 -14.99
CA SER A 93 -15.23 -10.98 -13.84
C SER A 93 -14.30 -12.19 -13.79
N TRP A 94 -13.44 -12.41 -14.81
CA TRP A 94 -12.68 -13.65 -14.90
C TRP A 94 -11.77 -13.91 -13.71
N LEU A 95 -11.24 -12.85 -13.09
CA LEU A 95 -10.33 -12.94 -11.96
C LEU A 95 -10.98 -13.59 -10.73
N GLU A 96 -12.29 -13.42 -10.55
CA GLU A 96 -13.06 -14.03 -9.46
C GLU A 96 -13.19 -15.56 -9.62
N SER A 97 -13.23 -16.01 -10.87
CA SER A 97 -13.36 -17.43 -11.24
C SER A 97 -12.03 -18.14 -11.50
N ALA A 98 -10.93 -17.38 -11.53
CA ALA A 98 -9.63 -17.89 -11.92
C ALA A 98 -9.06 -18.84 -10.85
N ARG A 99 -8.35 -19.87 -11.28
CA ARG A 99 -7.46 -20.63 -10.41
C ARG A 99 -6.22 -19.81 -10.17
N GLN A 100 -5.86 -19.62 -8.90
CA GLN A 100 -4.68 -18.86 -8.48
C GLN A 100 -4.62 -17.41 -9.01
N PRO A 101 -5.67 -16.58 -8.81
CA PRO A 101 -5.70 -15.21 -9.30
C PRO A 101 -4.58 -14.33 -8.70
N GLU A 102 -4.05 -14.72 -7.54
CA GLU A 102 -2.92 -14.05 -6.88
C GLU A 102 -1.72 -13.91 -7.80
N ARG A 103 -1.44 -14.89 -8.68
CA ARG A 103 -0.29 -14.83 -9.61
C ARG A 103 -0.33 -13.62 -10.56
N CYS A 104 -1.52 -13.13 -10.90
CA CYS A 104 -1.67 -11.91 -11.67
C CYS A 104 -1.61 -10.67 -10.76
N LEU A 105 -2.18 -10.78 -9.56
CA LEU A 105 -2.25 -9.69 -8.59
C LEU A 105 -0.89 -9.35 -7.98
N ASP A 106 0.04 -10.31 -7.89
CA ASP A 106 1.40 -10.09 -7.38
C ASP A 106 2.14 -8.95 -8.10
N CYS A 107 1.78 -8.68 -9.37
CA CYS A 107 2.36 -7.61 -10.17
C CYS A 107 1.37 -6.52 -10.59
N HIS A 108 0.07 -6.82 -10.63
CA HIS A 108 -0.94 -5.87 -11.13
C HIS A 108 -1.68 -5.10 -10.03
N ALA A 109 -1.42 -5.41 -8.77
CA ALA A 109 -1.98 -4.70 -7.63
C ALA A 109 -1.05 -4.78 -6.41
N LEU A 110 -1.16 -3.79 -5.52
CA LEU A 110 -0.75 -4.01 -4.13
C LEU A 110 -1.96 -4.54 -3.35
N LYS A 111 -1.98 -5.84 -3.07
CA LYS A 111 -3.05 -6.49 -2.30
C LYS A 111 -2.44 -7.48 -1.31
N LEU A 112 -2.79 -7.33 -0.04
CA LEU A 112 -2.43 -8.29 1.01
C LEU A 112 -3.68 -8.87 1.67
N PRO A 113 -3.69 -10.16 2.04
CA PRO A 113 -4.79 -10.74 2.80
C PRO A 113 -5.03 -9.97 4.10
N GLY A 114 -6.28 -9.61 4.37
CA GLY A 114 -6.65 -8.92 5.61
C GLY A 114 -6.37 -7.41 5.65
N GLU A 115 -5.87 -6.81 4.56
CA GLU A 115 -5.56 -5.37 4.51
C GLU A 115 -6.63 -4.56 3.74
N PRO A 116 -7.65 -4.01 4.40
CA PRO A 116 -8.77 -3.34 3.73
C PRO A 116 -8.38 -2.00 3.08
N LYS A 117 -7.23 -1.42 3.47
CA LYS A 117 -6.71 -0.18 2.88
C LYS A 117 -6.04 -0.41 1.51
N LEU A 118 -5.71 -1.65 1.19
CA LEU A 118 -5.07 -2.06 -0.05
C LEU A 118 -6.10 -2.64 -1.00
N LYS A 119 -6.61 -1.81 -1.92
CA LYS A 119 -7.63 -2.22 -2.88
C LYS A 119 -6.98 -2.64 -4.19
N PRO A 120 -7.35 -3.79 -4.78
CA PRO A 120 -6.81 -4.19 -6.08
C PRO A 120 -6.99 -3.13 -7.17
N GLY A 121 -8.13 -2.43 -7.16
CA GLY A 121 -8.42 -1.35 -8.11
C GLY A 121 -7.50 -0.13 -8.02
N ASP A 122 -6.71 0.01 -6.96
CA ASP A 122 -5.67 1.04 -6.90
C ASP A 122 -4.46 0.68 -7.79
N GLY A 123 -4.38 -0.56 -8.30
CA GLY A 123 -3.26 -1.02 -9.11
C GLY A 123 -1.96 -1.11 -8.30
N VAL A 124 -0.82 -0.93 -8.97
CA VAL A 124 0.48 -0.84 -8.30
C VAL A 124 0.59 0.56 -7.70
N SER A 125 0.37 0.66 -6.39
CA SER A 125 0.26 1.92 -5.67
C SER A 125 1.57 2.33 -4.97
N CYS A 126 1.55 3.45 -4.24
CA CYS A 126 2.74 4.08 -3.65
C CYS A 126 3.62 3.10 -2.84
N GLU A 127 2.99 2.30 -1.99
CA GLU A 127 3.68 1.39 -1.06
C GLU A 127 4.19 0.11 -1.75
N ALA A 128 3.86 -0.12 -3.04
CA ALA A 128 4.47 -1.17 -3.83
C ALA A 128 5.94 -0.83 -4.13
N CYS A 129 6.23 0.44 -4.39
CA CYS A 129 7.58 0.95 -4.58
C CYS A 129 8.22 1.39 -3.27
N HIS A 130 7.53 2.20 -2.46
CA HIS A 130 8.10 2.80 -1.25
C HIS A 130 8.10 1.88 -0.02
N GLY A 131 7.42 0.73 -0.08
CA GLY A 131 7.25 -0.16 1.07
C GLY A 131 6.15 0.31 2.04
N PRO A 132 5.91 -0.44 3.13
CA PRO A 132 4.85 -0.17 4.11
C PRO A 132 5.09 1.16 4.82
N ALA A 133 4.19 2.12 4.69
CA ALA A 133 4.45 3.48 5.14
C ALA A 133 4.20 3.73 6.61
N GLY A 134 3.44 2.88 7.31
CA GLY A 134 3.03 3.10 8.70
C GLY A 134 4.15 3.57 9.64
N PRO A 135 5.35 2.94 9.63
CA PRO A 135 6.45 3.35 10.50
C PRO A 135 7.07 4.72 10.16
N TRP A 136 7.02 5.18 8.91
CA TRP A 136 7.69 6.41 8.44
C TRP A 136 6.74 7.51 7.94
N LEU A 137 5.44 7.25 7.81
CA LEU A 137 4.46 8.18 7.23
C LEU A 137 4.41 9.51 7.99
N THR A 138 4.38 9.48 9.33
CA THR A 138 4.38 10.74 10.09
C THR A 138 5.77 11.36 10.16
N GLN A 139 6.79 10.53 10.39
CA GLN A 139 8.14 11.02 10.67
C GLN A 139 8.80 11.66 9.44
N HIS A 140 8.51 11.20 8.22
CA HIS A 140 9.09 11.80 7.01
C HIS A 140 8.65 13.24 6.72
N THR A 141 7.66 13.76 7.48
CA THR A 141 7.21 15.16 7.39
C THR A 141 7.99 16.09 8.33
N GLU A 142 8.84 15.55 9.20
CA GLU A 142 9.63 16.33 10.16
C GLU A 142 10.61 17.28 9.45
N ARG A 143 10.84 18.45 10.06
CA ARG A 143 11.78 19.43 9.53
C ARG A 143 13.21 18.89 9.56
N GLY A 144 13.92 19.01 8.43
CA GLY A 144 15.29 18.51 8.31
C GLY A 144 15.40 16.99 8.26
N TRP A 145 14.31 16.30 7.90
CA TRP A 145 14.29 14.86 7.77
C TRP A 145 15.27 14.37 6.69
N ASP A 146 16.04 13.34 7.03
CA ASP A 146 16.95 12.63 6.13
C ASP A 146 16.27 11.36 5.61
N PRO A 147 16.15 11.15 4.29
CA PRO A 147 15.61 9.91 3.72
C PRO A 147 16.21 8.62 4.30
N ALA A 148 17.48 8.63 4.72
CA ALA A 148 18.10 7.48 5.38
C ALA A 148 17.35 7.03 6.64
N ARG A 149 16.68 7.96 7.34
CA ARG A 149 15.82 7.65 8.50
C ARG A 149 14.55 6.92 8.08
N SER A 150 13.91 7.30 6.97
CA SER A 150 12.75 6.55 6.44
C SER A 150 13.16 5.14 6.03
N ILE A 151 14.33 4.98 5.41
CA ILE A 151 14.86 3.67 5.01
C ILE A 151 15.11 2.79 6.23
N ALA A 152 15.69 3.35 7.29
CA ALA A 152 15.88 2.65 8.56
C ALA A 152 14.56 2.21 9.22
N LEU A 153 13.45 2.89 8.90
CA LEU A 153 12.10 2.56 9.33
C LEU A 153 11.35 1.63 8.35
N GLY A 154 12.01 1.13 7.30
CA GLY A 154 11.45 0.17 6.35
C GLY A 154 10.96 0.76 5.03
N MET A 155 11.23 2.04 4.75
CA MET A 155 11.03 2.58 3.40
C MET A 155 12.02 1.92 2.43
N ARG A 156 11.55 1.53 1.26
CA ARG A 156 12.42 1.04 0.18
C ARG A 156 13.13 2.22 -0.48
N GLU A 157 14.40 2.05 -0.81
CA GLU A 157 15.21 3.07 -1.46
C GLU A 157 14.86 3.14 -2.95
N THR A 158 14.28 4.27 -3.38
CA THR A 158 13.79 4.48 -4.75
C THR A 158 14.47 5.65 -5.48
N MET A 159 15.36 6.40 -4.83
CA MET A 159 16.16 7.46 -5.47
C MET A 159 17.37 6.88 -6.21
N ASP A 160 17.91 5.75 -5.73
CA ASP A 160 18.87 4.94 -6.50
C ASP A 160 18.13 4.11 -7.58
N PRO A 161 18.38 4.34 -8.88
CA PRO A 161 17.69 3.62 -9.94
C PRO A 161 17.96 2.11 -9.97
N GLY A 162 19.14 1.68 -9.53
CA GLY A 162 19.50 0.27 -9.43
C GLY A 162 18.67 -0.43 -8.35
N LYS A 163 18.57 0.18 -7.17
CA LYS A 163 17.70 -0.35 -6.09
C LYS A 163 16.21 -0.30 -6.45
N ALA A 164 15.78 0.76 -7.13
CA ALA A 164 14.41 0.87 -7.59
C ALA A 164 14.04 -0.26 -8.58
N ALA A 165 14.97 -0.65 -9.46
CA ALA A 165 14.74 -1.72 -10.43
C ALA A 165 14.56 -3.09 -9.77
N GLU A 166 15.19 -3.35 -8.62
CA GLU A 166 15.06 -4.61 -7.87
C GLU A 166 13.65 -4.85 -7.31
N ILE A 167 12.82 -3.81 -7.22
CA ILE A 167 11.47 -3.91 -6.62
C ILE A 167 10.49 -4.67 -7.55
N CYS A 168 10.72 -4.63 -8.86
CA CYS A 168 9.79 -5.11 -9.88
C CYS A 168 10.32 -6.33 -10.68
N LEU A 169 11.41 -6.95 -10.23
CA LEU A 169 12.09 -8.07 -10.91
C LEU A 169 11.95 -9.40 -10.15
#